data_AF-K2F8E2-F1
#
_entry.id   AF-K2F8E2-F1
#
_cell.length_a   1.000
_cell.length_b   1.000
_cell.length_c   1.000
_cell.angle_alpha   90.00
_cell.angle_beta   90.00
_cell.angle_gamma   90.00
#
_symmetry.space_group_name_H-M   'P 1'
#
loop_
_entity.id
_entity.type
_entity.pdbx_description
1 polymer ?
#
loop_
_entity_poly.entity_id
_entity_poly.type
_entity_poly.pdbx_seq_one_letter_code
_entity_poly.pdbx_strand_id
1 'polypeptide(L)'
;MSKKKVITASIRSHSRKYDELYEAAKKILSEYAPCSFTEGICMAKSSCCEDCRHLSENKGCLVKSLSCKLWLCDPAKRKFPECAKRLSELVDIARKYRFLGFRETKCEVLERVAAGRRSHFEAVFW
;
A
#
# COMPACT_ATOMS: atom_id res chain seq x y z
N MET A 1 22.73 -22.26 -14.86
CA MET A 1 22.33 -20.85 -15.11
C MET A 1 21.74 -20.25 -13.84
N SER A 2 22.24 -19.09 -13.41
CA SER A 2 22.29 -18.64 -12.02
C SER A 2 20.96 -18.22 -11.38
N LYS A 3 20.57 -18.91 -10.30
CA LYS A 3 19.45 -18.58 -9.39
C LYS A 3 19.43 -17.11 -8.93
N LYS A 4 20.60 -16.46 -8.82
CA LYS A 4 20.76 -15.03 -8.50
C LYS A 4 20.09 -14.08 -9.52
N LYS A 5 20.05 -14.42 -10.82
CA LYS A 5 19.44 -13.56 -11.87
C LYS A 5 17.90 -13.59 -11.84
N VAL A 6 17.30 -14.70 -11.40
CA VAL A 6 15.83 -14.87 -11.39
C VAL A 6 15.20 -14.11 -10.23
N ILE A 7 15.85 -14.10 -9.06
CA ILE A 7 15.39 -13.38 -7.87
C ILE A 7 15.36 -11.87 -8.13
N THR A 8 16.40 -11.31 -8.76
CA THR A 8 16.48 -9.87 -9.07
C THR A 8 15.46 -9.43 -10.12
N ALA A 9 15.25 -10.20 -11.18
CA ALA A 9 14.23 -9.90 -12.18
C ALA A 9 12.81 -9.93 -11.58
N SER A 10 12.55 -10.87 -10.67
CA SER A 10 11.25 -11.00 -10.04
C SER A 10 10.95 -9.89 -9.02
N ILE A 11 11.95 -9.45 -8.25
CA ILE A 11 11.82 -8.28 -7.35
C ILE A 11 11.58 -7.01 -8.18
N ARG A 12 12.27 -6.85 -9.32
CA ARG A 12 12.06 -5.70 -10.22
C ARG A 12 10.63 -5.65 -10.76
N SER A 13 10.07 -6.80 -11.16
CA SER A 13 8.68 -6.89 -11.60
C SER A 13 7.68 -6.52 -10.49
N HIS A 14 7.88 -7.01 -9.26
CA HIS A 14 7.03 -6.67 -8.12
C HIS A 14 7.17 -5.19 -7.74
N SER A 15 8.38 -4.64 -7.78
CA SER A 15 8.65 -3.22 -7.54
C SER A 15 7.88 -2.33 -8.52
N ARG A 16 7.91 -2.66 -9.81
CA ARG A 16 7.14 -1.96 -10.84
C ARG A 16 5.64 -2.07 -10.60
N LYS A 17 5.13 -3.26 -10.30
CA LYS A 17 3.69 -3.46 -10.03
C LYS A 17 3.24 -2.69 -8.80
N TYR A 18 4.07 -2.62 -7.76
CA TYR A 18 3.82 -1.80 -6.57
C TYR A 18 3.69 -0.31 -6.95
N ASP A 19 4.61 0.21 -7.76
CA ASP A 19 4.56 1.61 -8.21
C ASP A 19 3.34 1.91 -9.07
N GLU A 20 2.99 1.00 -10.00
CA GLU A 20 1.79 1.12 -10.84
C GLU A 20 0.52 1.22 -9.98
N LEU A 21 0.38 0.36 -8.97
CA LEU A 21 -0.76 0.40 -8.05
C LEU A 21 -0.76 1.65 -7.18
N TYR A 22 0.42 2.10 -6.75
CA TYR A 22 0.57 3.30 -5.92
C TYR A 22 0.14 4.56 -6.68
N GLU A 23 0.60 4.73 -7.92
CA GLU A 23 0.22 5.86 -8.76
C GLU A 23 -1.26 5.79 -9.19
N ALA A 24 -1.79 4.60 -9.48
CA ALA A 24 -3.22 4.42 -9.77
C ALA A 24 -4.10 4.83 -8.57
N ALA A 25 -3.75 4.37 -7.36
CA ALA A 25 -4.45 4.76 -6.14
C ALA A 25 -4.33 6.27 -5.88
N LYS A 26 -3.15 6.85 -6.08
CA LYS A 26 -2.93 8.30 -5.95
C LYS A 26 -3.81 9.09 -6.91
N LYS A 27 -3.93 8.65 -8.17
CA LYS A 27 -4.78 9.30 -9.17
C LYS A 27 -6.25 9.27 -8.77
N ILE A 28 -6.76 8.12 -8.34
CA ILE A 28 -8.13 8.00 -7.82
C ILE A 28 -8.33 8.95 -6.64
N LEU A 29 -7.43 8.94 -5.65
CA LEU A 29 -7.55 9.82 -4.49
C LEU A 29 -7.51 11.30 -4.86
N SER A 30 -6.74 11.71 -5.87
CA SER A 30 -6.71 13.11 -6.33
C SER A 30 -7.98 13.53 -7.06
N GLU A 31 -8.68 12.61 -7.74
CA GLU A 31 -9.92 12.90 -8.47
C GLU A 31 -11.08 13.19 -7.50
N TYR A 32 -11.19 12.44 -6.41
CA TYR A 32 -12.30 12.58 -5.45
C TYR A 32 -11.96 13.40 -4.21
N ALA A 33 -10.67 13.61 -3.92
CA ALA A 33 -10.17 14.24 -2.70
C ALA A 33 -10.88 13.76 -1.40
N PRO A 34 -10.99 12.43 -1.16
CA PRO A 34 -11.87 11.92 -0.11
C PRO A 34 -11.36 12.21 1.30
N CYS A 35 -10.06 12.52 1.43
CA CYS A 35 -9.46 13.01 2.64
C CYS A 35 -9.32 14.53 2.51
N SER A 36 -10.24 15.29 3.07
CA SER A 36 -10.08 16.73 3.22
C SER A 36 -9.07 16.98 4.34
N PHE A 37 -7.78 16.90 4.02
CA PHE A 37 -6.69 17.43 4.86
C PHE A 37 -6.63 18.96 4.71
N THR A 38 -7.74 19.64 4.95
CA THR A 38 -7.70 21.07 5.27
C THR A 38 -7.24 21.14 6.73
N GLU A 39 -6.06 21.72 6.96
CA GLU A 39 -5.53 22.00 8.32
C GLU A 39 -5.22 20.77 9.20
N GLY A 40 -4.97 19.60 8.61
CA GLY A 40 -4.50 18.43 9.36
C GLY A 40 -5.58 17.60 10.06
N ILE A 41 -6.87 17.91 9.86
CA ILE A 41 -7.98 17.20 10.53
C ILE A 41 -8.67 16.24 9.55
N CYS A 42 -8.64 14.94 9.87
CA CYS A 42 -9.40 13.93 9.14
C CYS A 42 -10.90 14.05 9.47
N MET A 43 -11.79 13.81 8.49
CA MET A 43 -13.25 13.87 8.68
C MET A 43 -13.80 12.93 9.77
N ALA A 44 -13.03 11.96 10.26
CA ALA A 44 -13.46 10.97 11.25
C ALA A 44 -13.31 11.41 12.72
N LYS A 45 -12.97 12.68 13.01
CA LYS A 45 -12.62 13.23 14.35
C LYS A 45 -11.36 12.62 14.98
N SER A 46 -11.08 11.34 14.78
CA SER A 46 -9.75 10.73 14.91
C SER A 46 -9.09 10.66 13.53
N SER A 47 -7.81 11.00 13.46
CA SER A 47 -7.11 10.92 12.18
C SER A 47 -6.69 9.48 11.92
N CYS A 48 -6.85 8.98 10.69
CA CYS A 48 -6.27 7.69 10.35
C CYS A 48 -4.75 7.67 10.54
N CYS A 49 -4.11 8.84 10.64
CA CYS A 49 -2.70 9.01 10.91
C CYS A 49 -2.37 9.15 12.41
N GLU A 50 -3.37 9.14 13.30
CA GLU A 50 -3.19 9.24 14.75
C GLU A 50 -2.32 8.09 15.25
N ASP A 51 -1.33 8.42 16.09
CA ASP A 51 -0.28 7.51 16.59
C ASP A 51 0.50 6.75 15.51
N CYS A 52 0.49 7.22 14.27
CA CYS A 52 1.29 6.62 13.21
C CYS A 52 2.77 6.88 13.48
N ARG A 53 3.56 5.83 13.73
CA ARG A 53 5.03 5.91 13.89
C ARG A 53 5.77 6.61 12.74
N HIS A 54 5.13 6.72 11.58
CA HIS A 54 5.67 7.34 10.37
C HIS A 54 5.17 8.77 10.14
N LEU A 55 4.32 9.31 11.02
CA LEU A 55 3.87 10.70 10.98
C LEU A 55 4.86 11.56 11.78
N SER A 56 5.53 12.50 11.09
CA SER A 56 6.35 13.52 11.72
C SER A 56 5.53 14.80 11.91
N GLU A 57 5.65 15.42 13.08
CA GLU A 57 5.02 16.71 13.41
C GLU A 57 5.38 17.81 12.39
N ASN A 58 6.64 17.85 11.95
CA ASN A 58 7.17 18.92 11.09
C ASN A 58 7.21 18.59 9.60
N LYS A 59 7.31 17.29 9.25
CA LYS A 59 7.50 16.84 7.86
C LYS A 59 6.30 16.09 7.29
N GLY A 60 5.25 15.88 8.09
CA GLY A 60 4.11 15.06 7.72
C GLY A 60 4.49 13.59 7.58
N CYS A 61 3.84 12.88 6.66
CA CYS A 61 4.07 11.44 6.48
C CYS A 61 5.47 11.15 5.89
N LEU A 62 6.31 10.48 6.67
CA LEU A 62 7.67 10.09 6.29
C LEU A 62 7.71 8.88 5.34
N VAL A 63 6.60 8.14 5.23
CA VAL A 63 6.52 6.90 4.44
C VAL A 63 5.45 6.95 3.37
N LYS A 64 5.83 6.57 2.15
CA LYS A 64 4.92 6.35 1.03
C LYS A 64 4.42 4.91 1.00
N SER A 65 3.41 4.62 1.82
CA SER A 65 2.83 3.28 1.91
C SER A 65 1.65 3.09 0.94
N LEU A 66 1.67 2.01 0.17
CA LEU A 66 0.56 1.64 -0.72
C LEU A 66 -0.70 1.30 0.09
N SER A 67 -0.56 0.61 1.22
CA SER A 67 -1.71 0.26 2.07
C SER A 67 -2.47 1.49 2.55
N CYS A 68 -1.75 2.58 2.88
CA CYS A 68 -2.37 3.84 3.28
C CYS A 68 -3.14 4.51 2.14
N LYS A 69 -2.73 4.34 0.88
CA LYS A 69 -3.44 4.88 -0.29
C LYS A 69 -4.64 4.06 -0.72
N LEU A 70 -4.64 2.78 -0.42
CA LEU A 70 -5.72 1.87 -0.75
C LEU A 70 -6.83 1.85 0.31
N TRP A 71 -6.61 2.52 1.44
CA TRP A 71 -7.53 2.52 2.57
C TRP A 71 -8.32 3.84 2.65
N LEU A 72 -9.62 3.72 2.92
CA LEU A 72 -10.51 4.84 3.27
C LEU A 72 -11.22 4.53 4.59
N CYS A 73 -11.44 5.56 5.41
CA CYS A 73 -12.28 5.44 6.59
C CYS A 73 -13.76 5.32 6.21
N ASP A 74 -14.58 4.74 7.08
CA ASP A 74 -16.00 4.51 6.78
C ASP A 74 -16.82 5.78 6.51
N PRO A 75 -16.55 6.94 7.15
CA PRO A 75 -17.13 8.21 6.72
C PRO A 75 -16.79 8.56 5.27
N ALA A 76 -15.51 8.43 4.86
CA ALA A 76 -15.07 8.71 3.50
C ALA A 76 -15.67 7.73 2.48
N LYS A 77 -15.80 6.44 2.82
CA LYS A 77 -16.46 5.45 1.97
C LYS A 77 -17.93 5.78 1.74
N ARG A 78 -18.65 6.21 2.79
CA ARG A 78 -20.06 6.61 2.69
C ARG A 78 -20.24 7.86 1.84
N LYS A 79 -19.33 8.83 1.96
CA LYS A 79 -19.36 10.09 1.20
C LYS A 79 -18.92 9.92 -0.26
N PHE A 80 -17.95 9.02 -0.52
CA PHE A 80 -17.36 8.78 -1.84
C PHE A 80 -17.40 7.29 -2.21
N PRO A 81 -18.61 6.72 -2.43
CA PRO A 81 -18.76 5.28 -2.67
C PRO A 81 -18.08 4.82 -3.96
N GLU A 82 -18.04 5.66 -5.00
CA GLU A 82 -17.34 5.34 -6.25
C GLU A 82 -15.82 5.31 -6.09
N CYS A 83 -15.26 6.25 -5.32
CA CYS A 83 -13.85 6.24 -4.95
C CYS A 83 -13.50 4.95 -4.19
N ALA A 84 -14.32 4.58 -3.21
CA ALA A 84 -14.16 3.35 -2.44
C ALA A 84 -14.22 2.10 -3.33
N LYS A 85 -15.15 2.04 -4.29
CA LYS A 85 -15.26 0.94 -5.25
C LYS A 85 -13.99 0.81 -6.10
N ARG A 86 -13.51 1.90 -6.69
CA ARG A 86 -12.30 1.91 -7.52
C ARG A 86 -11.05 1.54 -6.72
N LEU A 87 -10.93 1.99 -5.47
CA LEU A 87 -9.84 1.57 -4.60
C LEU A 87 -9.95 0.09 -4.20
N SER A 88 -11.16 -0.44 -4.02
CA SER A 88 -11.37 -1.87 -3.73
C SER A 88 -10.84 -2.76 -4.85
N GLU A 89 -11.03 -2.37 -6.11
CA GLU A 89 -10.46 -3.09 -7.26
C GLU A 89 -8.93 -3.16 -7.18
N LEU A 90 -8.28 -2.05 -6.78
CA LEU A 90 -6.84 -2.01 -6.57
C LEU A 90 -6.40 -2.83 -5.35
N VAL A 91 -7.21 -2.88 -4.27
CA VAL A 91 -6.97 -3.73 -3.10
C VAL A 91 -6.93 -5.19 -3.50
N ASP A 92 -7.85 -5.65 -4.34
CA ASP A 92 -7.88 -7.05 -4.79
C ASP A 92 -6.65 -7.40 -5.64
N ILE A 93 -6.17 -6.48 -6.47
CA ILE A 93 -4.90 -6.66 -7.18
C ILE A 93 -3.73 -6.70 -6.19
N ALA A 94 -3.63 -5.74 -5.29
CA ALA A 94 -2.57 -5.69 -4.28
C ALA A 94 -2.53 -6.94 -3.38
N ARG A 95 -3.69 -7.53 -3.08
CA ARG A 95 -3.82 -8.80 -2.34
C ARG A 95 -3.16 -9.95 -3.10
N LYS A 96 -3.40 -10.08 -4.41
CA LYS A 96 -2.80 -11.14 -5.25
C LYS A 96 -1.27 -11.10 -5.25
N TYR A 97 -0.69 -9.90 -5.18
CA TYR A 97 0.77 -9.71 -5.12
C TYR A 97 1.32 -9.68 -3.69
N ARG A 98 0.48 -9.91 -2.67
CA ARG A 98 0.83 -9.85 -1.23
C ARG A 98 1.43 -8.50 -0.80
N PHE A 99 1.02 -7.41 -1.46
CA PHE A 99 1.48 -6.05 -1.16
C PHE A 99 0.72 -5.37 -0.03
N LEU A 100 -0.38 -5.95 0.43
CA LEU A 100 -1.10 -5.44 1.59
C LEU A 100 -0.25 -5.66 2.85
N GLY A 101 -0.14 -4.62 3.67
CA GLY A 101 0.69 -4.56 4.86
C GLY A 101 0.22 -3.45 5.79
N PHE A 102 0.80 -3.35 6.99
CA PHE A 102 0.41 -2.33 7.96
C PHE A 102 1.33 -1.10 7.87
N ARG A 103 0.99 -0.17 6.96
CA ARG A 103 1.74 1.09 6.76
C ARG A 103 3.23 0.88 6.45
N GLU A 104 3.56 -0.28 5.89
CA GLU A 104 4.93 -0.66 5.51
C GLU A 104 5.42 0.22 4.35
N THR A 105 6.72 0.49 4.35
CA THR A 105 7.45 1.06 3.21
C THR A 105 7.46 0.08 2.04
N LYS A 106 7.70 0.59 0.82
CA LYS A 106 7.89 -0.25 -0.36
C LYS A 106 9.00 -1.31 -0.14
N CYS A 107 10.10 -0.94 0.50
CA CYS A 107 11.22 -1.85 0.75
C CYS A 107 10.78 -3.01 1.67
N GLU A 108 10.16 -2.71 2.82
CA GLU A 108 9.64 -3.71 3.75
C GLU A 108 8.66 -4.68 3.05
N VAL A 109 7.74 -4.16 2.24
CA VAL A 109 6.79 -4.98 1.46
C VAL A 109 7.53 -5.91 0.50
N LEU A 110 8.49 -5.39 -0.28
CA LEU A 110 9.21 -6.19 -1.28
C LEU A 110 10.12 -7.25 -0.63
N GLU A 111 10.74 -6.93 0.50
CA GLU A 111 11.52 -7.88 1.29
C GLU A 111 10.64 -9.01 1.83
N ARG A 112 9.48 -8.68 2.40
CA ARG A 112 8.49 -9.65 2.87
C ARG A 112 7.98 -10.54 1.73
N VAL A 113 7.68 -9.97 0.56
CA VAL A 113 7.25 -10.73 -0.62
C VAL A 113 8.38 -11.62 -1.17
N ALA A 114 9.63 -11.19 -1.07
CA ALA A 114 10.78 -12.02 -1.43
C ALA A 114 11.03 -13.14 -0.40
N ALA A 115 10.84 -12.88 0.89
CA ALA A 115 10.99 -13.85 1.97
C ALA A 115 9.87 -14.90 1.97
N GLY A 116 8.61 -14.47 1.80
CA GLY A 116 7.44 -15.36 1.74
C GLY A 116 7.37 -16.24 0.48
N ARG A 117 8.30 -16.08 -0.47
CA ARG A 117 8.54 -16.99 -1.60
C ARG A 117 9.63 -18.03 -1.32
N ARG A 118 10.50 -17.79 -0.33
CA ARG A 118 11.49 -18.77 0.13
C ARG A 118 10.83 -19.88 0.94
N SER A 119 9.84 -19.54 1.77
CA SER A 119 9.09 -20.52 2.57
C SER A 119 8.23 -21.49 1.74
N HIS A 120 7.93 -21.18 0.48
CA HIS A 120 7.19 -22.08 -0.41
C HIS A 120 8.10 -23.06 -1.18
N PHE A 121 9.42 -22.88 -1.10
CA PHE A 121 10.42 -23.73 -1.76
C PHE A 121 11.12 -24.68 -0.78
N GLU A 122 11.03 -24.43 0.53
CA GLU A 122 11.54 -25.33 1.58
C GLU A 122 10.47 -26.29 2.13
N ALA A 123 9.24 -26.25 1.62
CA ALA A 123 8.18 -27.21 1.96
C ALA A 123 8.11 -28.44 1.01
N VAL A 124 9.22 -28.75 0.33
CA VAL A 124 9.40 -30.01 -0.42
C VAL A 124 10.74 -30.60 -0.03
N PHE A 125 10.94 -30.87 1.25
CA PHE A 125 11.90 -31.82 1.80
C PHE A 125 11.64 -31.83 3.30
N TRP A 126 10.69 -32.65 3.74
CA TRP A 126 10.65 -33.47 4.95
C TRP A 126 9.29 -34.18 4.96
#